data_AF-A0A094IP18-F1
#
_entry.id   AF-A0A094IP18-F1
#
_cell.length_a   1.000
_cell.length_b   1.000
_cell.length_c   1.000
_cell.angle_alpha   90.00
_cell.angle_beta   90.00
_cell.angle_gamma   90.00
#
_symmetry.space_group_name_H-M   'P 1'
#
loop_
_entity.id
_entity.type
_entity.pdbx_description
1 polymer ?
#
loop_
_entity_poly.entity_id
_entity_poly.type
_entity_poly.pdbx_seq_one_letter_code
_entity_poly.pdbx_strand_id
1 'polypeptide(L)'
;MHKMENTPMIITIIGLVMEGIAVVVLAGTSIFMLSIKNMVGFRNAIEADLSQEEYLEMIKWMDWIGYFILVVTIVLGVFLILNLYLFPRLMKGKYTEEQAKKIYLYQAIWGGINLVMNQITGILYLISGVQGYNGRKDIIEVRDGI
;
A
#
# COMPACT_ATOMS: atom_id res chain seq x y z
N MET A 1 2.06 -13.90 34.99
CA MET A 1 1.62 -13.26 33.72
C MET A 1 2.75 -12.37 33.24
N HIS A 2 3.05 -12.36 31.94
CA HIS A 2 4.17 -11.57 31.40
C HIS A 2 3.78 -10.10 31.28
N LYS A 3 4.65 -9.16 31.67
CA LYS A 3 4.43 -7.73 31.48
C LYS A 3 5.53 -7.16 30.61
N MET A 4 5.15 -6.45 29.56
CA MET A 4 6.10 -5.81 28.67
C MET A 4 6.84 -4.67 29.37
N GLU A 5 8.14 -4.57 29.16
CA GLU A 5 8.96 -3.46 29.65
C GLU A 5 8.62 -2.14 28.94
N ASN A 6 8.94 -1.01 29.58
CA ASN A 6 8.54 0.32 29.11
C ASN A 6 9.09 0.67 27.73
N THR A 7 10.37 0.42 27.46
CA THR A 7 11.01 0.76 26.18
C THR A 7 10.40 -0.02 25.01
N PRO A 8 10.30 -1.37 25.05
CA PRO A 8 9.59 -2.14 24.03
C PRO A 8 8.14 -1.67 23.85
N MET A 9 7.44 -1.36 24.94
CA MET A 9 6.05 -0.90 24.92
C MET A 9 5.91 0.40 24.11
N ILE A 10 6.75 1.40 24.37
CA ILE A 10 6.77 2.67 23.63
C ILE A 10 7.04 2.42 22.13
N ILE A 11 8.03 1.59 21.80
CA ILE A 11 8.36 1.25 20.40
C ILE A 11 7.16 0.60 19.71
N THR A 12 6.45 -0.28 20.41
CA THR A 12 5.27 -0.98 19.87
C THR A 12 4.10 -0.02 19.63
N ILE A 13 3.90 0.94 20.54
CA ILE A 13 2.88 1.99 20.37
C ILE A 13 3.20 2.85 19.15
N ILE A 14 4.46 3.31 19.02
CA ILE A 14 4.90 4.09 17.86
C ILE A 14 4.68 3.30 16.57
N GLY A 15 5.07 2.02 16.54
CA GLY A 15 4.86 1.13 15.40
C GLY A 15 3.39 1.02 14.99
N LEU A 16 2.50 0.79 15.96
CA LEU A 16 1.05 0.74 15.72
C LEU A 16 0.49 2.05 15.17
N VAL A 17 0.94 3.20 15.69
CA VAL A 17 0.50 4.51 15.20
C VAL A 17 0.95 4.71 13.75
N MET A 18 2.20 4.39 13.42
CA MET A 18 2.73 4.49 12.07
C MET A 18 1.98 3.57 11.09
N GLU A 19 1.68 2.34 11.49
CA GLU A 19 0.88 1.40 10.69
C GLU A 19 -0.54 1.92 10.46
N GLY A 20 -1.17 2.50 11.49
CA GLY A 20 -2.47 3.16 11.38
C GLY A 20 -2.46 4.33 10.39
N ILE A 21 -1.47 5.21 10.47
CA ILE A 21 -1.29 6.33 9.53
C ILE A 21 -1.10 5.79 8.11
N ALA A 22 -0.26 4.77 7.91
CA ALA A 22 -0.02 4.19 6.60
C ALA A 22 -1.30 3.65 5.94
N VAL A 23 -2.12 2.91 6.70
CA VAL A 23 -3.40 2.38 6.19
C VAL A 23 -4.37 3.52 5.84
N VAL A 24 -4.45 4.58 6.66
CA VAL A 24 -5.30 5.76 6.38
C VAL A 24 -4.85 6.47 5.11
N VAL A 25 -3.53 6.68 4.94
CA VAL A 25 -2.97 7.30 3.74
C VAL A 25 -3.26 6.46 2.51
N LEU A 26 -3.03 5.14 2.55
CA LEU A 26 -3.32 4.25 1.44
C LEU A 26 -4.81 4.22 1.07
N ALA A 27 -5.69 4.19 2.08
CA ALA A 27 -7.14 4.29 1.86
C ALA A 27 -7.51 5.61 1.18
N GLY A 28 -6.98 6.74 1.66
CA GLY A 28 -7.18 8.05 1.07
C GLY A 28 -6.68 8.14 -0.37
N THR A 29 -5.49 7.60 -0.65
CA THR A 29 -4.92 7.53 -2.00
C THR A 29 -5.78 6.69 -2.95
N SER A 30 -6.26 5.52 -2.50
CA SER A 30 -7.16 4.68 -3.30
C SER A 30 -8.47 5.40 -3.64
N ILE A 31 -9.12 6.01 -2.63
CA ILE A 31 -10.35 6.78 -2.83
C ILE A 31 -10.11 7.93 -3.81
N PHE A 32 -8.99 8.66 -3.63
CA PHE A 32 -8.61 9.74 -4.52
C PHE A 32 -8.45 9.27 -5.97
N MET A 33 -7.68 8.21 -6.20
CA MET A 33 -7.45 7.66 -7.55
C MET A 33 -8.76 7.24 -8.24
N LEU A 34 -9.66 6.60 -7.50
CA LEU A 34 -10.96 6.16 -8.04
C LEU A 34 -11.97 7.29 -8.25
N SER A 35 -11.77 8.44 -7.59
CA SER A 35 -12.73 9.54 -7.57
C SER A 35 -12.29 10.76 -8.38
N ILE A 36 -11.00 10.88 -8.72
CA ILE A 36 -10.43 12.07 -9.36
C ILE A 36 -11.09 12.41 -10.70
N LYS A 37 -11.53 11.40 -11.46
CA LYS A 37 -12.26 11.60 -12.73
C LYS A 37 -13.60 12.32 -12.57
N ASN A 38 -14.18 12.29 -11.37
CA ASN A 38 -15.44 12.97 -11.05
C ASN A 38 -15.22 14.40 -10.53
N MET A 39 -13.97 14.85 -10.35
CA MET A 39 -13.69 16.20 -9.88
C MET A 39 -14.01 17.22 -10.98
N VAL A 40 -14.65 18.31 -10.57
CA VAL A 40 -15.00 19.43 -11.45
C VAL A 40 -13.73 19.96 -12.10
N GLY A 41 -13.74 20.04 -13.44
CA GLY A 41 -12.60 20.56 -14.22
C GLY A 41 -11.50 19.55 -14.52
N PHE A 42 -11.52 18.33 -13.94
CA PHE A 42 -10.49 17.32 -14.23
C PHE A 42 -10.48 16.92 -15.71
N ARG A 43 -11.66 16.60 -16.26
CA ARG A 43 -11.81 16.26 -17.67
C ARG A 43 -11.33 17.40 -18.58
N ASN A 44 -11.77 18.62 -18.31
CA ASN A 44 -11.41 19.79 -19.12
C ASN A 44 -9.91 20.13 -19.06
N ALA A 45 -9.26 19.89 -17.91
CA ALA A 45 -7.83 20.10 -17.75
C ALA A 45 -6.99 19.06 -18.50
N ILE A 46 -7.47 17.81 -18.57
CA ILE A 46 -6.74 16.72 -19.24
C ILE A 46 -7.00 16.70 -20.76
N GLU A 47 -8.24 16.93 -21.20
CA GLU A 47 -8.61 16.99 -22.63
C GLU A 47 -7.98 18.20 -23.36
N ALA A 48 -7.40 19.15 -22.63
CA ALA A 48 -6.60 20.23 -23.21
C ALA A 48 -5.26 19.75 -23.80
N ASP A 49 -4.70 18.68 -23.23
CA ASP A 49 -3.36 18.18 -23.55
C ASP A 49 -3.34 16.75 -24.11
N LEU A 50 -4.42 15.97 -23.93
CA LEU A 50 -4.52 14.58 -24.39
C LEU A 50 -5.60 14.39 -25.47
N SER A 51 -5.34 13.46 -26.38
CA SER A 51 -6.39 12.91 -27.25
C SER A 51 -7.42 12.12 -26.41
N GLN A 52 -8.61 11.89 -26.98
CA GLN A 52 -9.64 11.11 -26.29
C GLN A 52 -9.20 9.68 -25.96
N GLU A 53 -8.39 9.06 -26.82
CA GLU A 53 -7.89 7.70 -26.61
C GLU A 53 -6.90 7.64 -25.44
N GLU A 54 -5.94 8.56 -25.40
CA GLU A 54 -4.97 8.69 -24.31
C GLU A 54 -5.65 9.01 -22.97
N TYR A 55 -6.69 9.85 -22.99
CA TYR A 55 -7.50 10.12 -21.79
C TYR A 55 -8.17 8.84 -21.25
N LEU A 56 -8.80 8.05 -22.11
CA LEU A 56 -9.47 6.82 -21.70
C LEU A 56 -8.48 5.78 -21.17
N GLU A 57 -7.31 5.68 -21.80
CA GLU A 57 -6.25 4.79 -21.34
C GLU A 57 -5.71 5.22 -19.96
N MET A 58 -5.46 6.52 -19.77
CA MET A 58 -5.03 7.07 -18.49
C MET A 58 -6.06 6.77 -17.38
N ILE A 59 -7.35 7.03 -17.61
CA ILE A 59 -8.42 6.72 -16.64
C ILE A 59 -8.44 5.23 -16.29
N LYS A 60 -8.28 4.35 -17.28
CA LYS A 60 -8.23 2.90 -17.07
C LYS A 60 -7.06 2.50 -16.16
N TRP A 61 -5.88 3.06 -16.38
CA TRP A 61 -4.72 2.82 -15.52
C TRP A 61 -4.90 3.37 -14.10
N MET A 62 -5.46 4.58 -13.97
CA MET A 62 -5.75 5.18 -12.67
C MET A 62 -6.75 4.35 -11.86
N ASP A 63 -7.82 3.88 -12.50
CA ASP A 63 -8.79 2.99 -11.86
C ASP A 63 -8.12 1.67 -11.43
N TRP A 64 -7.31 1.06 -12.30
CA TRP A 64 -6.58 -0.17 -11.99
C TRP A 64 -5.64 0.00 -10.80
N ILE A 65 -4.84 1.07 -10.77
CA ILE A 65 -3.95 1.42 -9.66
C ILE A 65 -4.77 1.67 -8.39
N GLY A 66 -5.88 2.40 -8.50
CA GLY A 66 -6.79 2.68 -7.38
C GLY A 66 -7.34 1.41 -6.74
N TYR A 67 -7.77 0.43 -7.54
CA TYR A 67 -8.23 -0.88 -7.06
C TYR A 67 -7.08 -1.72 -6.49
N PHE A 68 -5.91 -1.71 -7.09
CA PHE A 68 -4.74 -2.41 -6.57
C PHE A 68 -4.37 -1.89 -5.17
N ILE A 69 -4.28 -0.56 -5.01
CA ILE A 69 -4.03 0.07 -3.72
C ILE A 69 -5.15 -0.27 -2.73
N LEU A 70 -6.41 -0.32 -3.16
CA LEU A 70 -7.53 -0.71 -2.29
C LEU A 70 -7.33 -2.12 -1.72
N VAL A 71 -6.97 -3.09 -2.57
CA VAL A 71 -6.72 -4.48 -2.15
C VAL A 71 -5.58 -4.53 -1.15
N VAL A 72 -4.46 -3.85 -1.42
CA VAL A 72 -3.33 -3.77 -0.49
C VAL A 72 -3.75 -3.12 0.83
N THR A 73 -4.54 -2.04 0.78
CA THR A 73 -5.07 -1.35 1.96
C THR A 73 -5.92 -2.28 2.81
N ILE A 74 -6.79 -3.10 2.20
CA ILE A 74 -7.61 -4.09 2.92
C ILE A 74 -6.72 -5.13 3.61
N VAL A 75 -5.72 -5.67 2.89
CA VAL A 75 -4.78 -6.65 3.45
C VAL A 75 -4.03 -6.07 4.65
N LEU A 76 -3.43 -4.88 4.50
CA LEU A 76 -2.72 -4.21 5.58
C LEU A 76 -3.65 -3.80 6.73
N GLY A 77 -4.90 -3.43 6.42
CA GLY A 77 -5.93 -3.15 7.40
C GLY A 77 -6.26 -4.36 8.28
N VAL A 78 -6.30 -5.58 7.72
CA VAL A 78 -6.48 -6.81 8.49
C VAL A 78 -5.30 -7.02 9.45
N PHE A 79 -4.07 -6.83 8.99
CA PHE A 79 -2.89 -6.92 9.86
C PHE A 79 -2.89 -5.87 10.97
N LEU A 80 -3.26 -4.63 10.66
CA LEU A 80 -3.43 -3.58 11.66
C LEU A 80 -4.46 -3.97 12.73
N ILE A 81 -5.61 -4.53 12.36
CA ILE A 81 -6.63 -5.01 13.31
C ILE A 81 -6.06 -6.13 14.21
N LEU A 82 -5.34 -7.10 13.62
CA LEU A 82 -4.68 -8.16 14.38
C LEU A 82 -3.66 -7.57 15.37
N ASN A 83 -2.86 -6.59 14.95
CA ASN A 83 -1.86 -5.93 15.78
C ASN A 83 -2.51 -5.12 16.92
N LEU A 84 -3.59 -4.39 16.62
CA LEU A 84 -4.41 -3.67 17.62
C LEU A 84 -5.11 -4.61 18.60
N TYR A 85 -5.38 -5.86 18.21
CA TYR A 85 -5.91 -6.86 19.12
C TYR A 85 -4.81 -7.47 20.01
N LEU A 86 -3.67 -7.85 19.42
CA LEU A 86 -2.61 -8.61 20.09
C LEU A 86 -1.72 -7.73 20.98
N PHE A 87 -1.20 -6.62 20.46
CA PHE A 87 -0.16 -5.85 21.14
C PHE A 87 -0.69 -5.11 22.38
N PRO A 88 -1.87 -4.46 22.37
CA PRO A 88 -2.42 -3.88 23.60
C PRO A 88 -2.67 -4.90 24.71
N ARG A 89 -3.07 -6.13 24.35
CA ARG A 89 -3.20 -7.22 25.32
C ARG A 89 -1.85 -7.67 25.88
N LEU A 90 -0.81 -7.71 25.04
CA LEU A 90 0.56 -7.98 25.45
C LEU A 90 1.10 -6.92 26.43
N MET A 91 0.87 -5.64 26.12
CA MET A 91 1.28 -4.52 26.98
C MET A 91 0.55 -4.54 28.34
N LYS A 92 -0.74 -4.91 28.35
CA LYS A 92 -1.54 -5.08 29.58
C LYS A 92 -1.24 -6.38 30.34
N GLY A 93 -0.28 -7.16 29.87
CA GLY A 93 0.16 -8.42 30.47
C GLY A 93 -0.91 -9.49 30.53
N LYS A 94 -1.83 -9.53 29.55
CA LYS A 94 -2.94 -10.52 29.50
C LYS A 94 -2.50 -11.92 29.07
N TYR A 95 -1.23 -12.10 28.70
CA TYR A 95 -0.70 -13.37 28.19
C TYR A 95 0.23 -14.05 29.20
N THR A 96 0.27 -15.38 29.10
CA THR A 96 1.33 -16.19 29.73
C THR A 96 2.67 -15.91 29.05
N GLU A 97 3.77 -16.32 29.69
CA GLU A 97 5.12 -16.10 29.15
C GLU A 97 5.32 -16.79 27.79
N GLU A 98 4.80 -18.00 27.63
CA GLU A 98 4.88 -18.75 26.37
C GLU A 98 4.09 -18.07 25.24
N GLN A 99 2.88 -17.58 25.54
CA GLN A 99 2.08 -16.80 24.59
C GLN A 99 2.75 -15.48 24.22
N ALA A 100 3.33 -14.78 25.20
CA ALA A 100 4.04 -13.53 24.97
C ALA A 100 5.23 -13.74 24.03
N LYS A 101 6.03 -14.80 24.21
CA LYS A 101 7.14 -15.15 23.31
C LYS A 101 6.69 -15.33 21.86
N LYS A 102 5.55 -15.98 21.63
CA LYS A 102 4.96 -16.14 20.28
C LYS A 102 4.56 -14.81 19.66
N ILE A 103 3.97 -13.91 20.45
CA ILE A 103 3.57 -12.57 19.97
C ILE A 103 4.80 -11.69 19.69
N TYR A 104 5.85 -11.77 20.50
CA TYR A 104 7.12 -11.08 20.22
C TYR A 104 7.77 -11.56 18.92
N LEU A 105 7.78 -12.88 18.69
CA LEU A 105 8.29 -13.43 17.43
C LEU A 105 7.47 -12.93 16.23
N TYR A 106 6.14 -12.94 16.34
CA TYR A 106 5.27 -12.37 15.32
C TYR A 106 5.58 -10.88 15.06
N GLN A 107 5.74 -10.08 16.12
CA GLN A 107 6.08 -8.66 16.00
C GLN A 107 7.43 -8.45 15.27
N ALA A 108 8.43 -9.30 15.53
CA ALA A 108 9.71 -9.27 14.84
C ALA A 108 9.60 -9.65 13.35
N ILE A 109 8.84 -10.70 13.03
CA ILE A 109 8.60 -11.11 11.64
C ILE A 109 7.85 -10.02 10.88
N TRP A 110 6.79 -9.46 11.47
CA TRP A 110 6.02 -8.37 10.86
C TRP A 110 6.87 -7.12 10.65
N GLY A 111 7.70 -6.76 11.64
CA GLY A 111 8.68 -5.69 11.50
C GLY A 111 9.66 -5.95 10.34
N GLY A 112 10.15 -7.18 10.21
CA GLY A 112 11.00 -7.61 9.09
C GLY A 112 10.32 -7.47 7.73
N ILE A 113 9.06 -7.92 7.60
CA ILE A 113 8.27 -7.79 6.37
C ILE A 113 8.10 -6.30 5.99
N ASN A 114 7.81 -5.44 6.96
CA ASN A 114 7.65 -4.01 6.70
C ASN A 114 8.94 -3.33 6.24
N LEU A 115 10.12 -3.79 6.69
CA LEU A 115 11.40 -3.26 6.23
C LEU A 115 11.67 -3.54 4.74
N VAL A 116 11.18 -4.67 4.21
CA VAL A 116 11.42 -5.07 2.80
C VAL A 116 10.40 -4.50 1.81
N MET A 117 9.24 -4.03 2.27
CA MET A 117 8.17 -3.52 1.40
C MET A 117 8.54 -2.25 0.61
N ASN A 118 9.58 -1.50 1.00
CA ASN A 118 10.04 -0.33 0.23
C ASN A 118 10.91 -0.70 -1.00
N GLN A 119 11.43 -1.92 -1.10
CA GLN A 119 12.27 -2.34 -2.24
C GLN A 119 11.45 -2.70 -3.47
N ILE A 120 10.20 -3.13 -3.32
CA ILE A 120 9.32 -3.48 -4.44
C ILE A 120 9.06 -2.25 -5.31
N THR A 121 8.80 -1.09 -4.69
CA THR A 121 8.68 0.20 -5.39
C THR A 121 9.96 0.56 -6.15
N GLY A 122 11.13 0.35 -5.53
CA GLY A 122 12.42 0.55 -6.19
C GLY A 122 12.63 -0.34 -7.41
N ILE A 123 12.22 -1.61 -7.33
CA ILE A 123 12.26 -2.56 -8.45
C ILE A 123 11.30 -2.15 -9.57
N LEU A 124 10.07 -1.74 -9.24
CA LEU A 124 9.09 -1.28 -10.22
C LEU A 124 9.57 -0.02 -10.95
N TYR A 125 10.20 0.93 -10.25
CA TYR A 125 10.79 2.13 -10.86
C TYR A 125 12.04 1.83 -11.69
N LEU A 126 12.84 0.84 -11.30
CA LEU A 126 13.96 0.37 -12.13
C LEU A 126 13.44 -0.27 -13.42
N ILE A 127 12.41 -1.12 -13.34
CA ILE A 127 11.82 -1.77 -14.52
C ILE A 127 11.18 -0.72 -15.43
N SER A 128 10.33 0.17 -14.89
CA SER A 128 9.69 1.21 -15.70
C SER A 128 10.68 2.21 -16.28
N GLY A 129 11.70 2.61 -15.50
CA GLY A 129 12.77 3.49 -15.95
C GLY A 129 13.62 2.87 -17.05
N VAL A 130 14.01 1.60 -16.92
CA VAL A 130 14.78 0.88 -17.95
C VAL A 130 13.94 0.59 -19.19
N GLN A 131 12.65 0.28 -19.06
CA GLN A 131 11.76 0.06 -20.22
C GLN A 131 11.49 1.37 -20.97
N GLY A 132 11.18 2.44 -20.26
CA GLY A 132 10.99 3.78 -20.83
C GLY A 132 12.25 4.32 -21.50
N TYR A 133 13.42 4.18 -20.86
CA TYR A 133 14.71 4.60 -21.43
C TYR A 133 15.07 3.84 -22.72
N ASN A 134 14.81 2.53 -22.74
CA ASN A 134 15.09 1.70 -23.92
C ASN A 134 14.06 1.85 -25.05
N GLY A 135 13.05 2.71 -24.89
CA GLY A 135 12.05 2.98 -25.93
C GLY A 135 11.30 1.75 -26.40
N ARG A 136 11.13 0.72 -25.55
CA ARG A 136 10.34 -0.47 -25.88
C ARG A 136 8.87 -0.05 -26.00
N LYS A 137 8.46 0.26 -27.23
CA LYS A 137 7.07 0.43 -27.59
C LYS A 137 6.41 -0.95 -27.62
N ASP A 138 5.18 -1.03 -27.11
CA ASP A 138 4.37 -2.24 -27.28
C ASP A 138 4.26 -2.56 -28.77
N ILE A 139 4.58 -3.80 -29.13
CA ILE A 139 4.42 -4.29 -30.49
C ILE A 139 2.92 -4.56 -30.66
N ILE A 140 2.21 -3.54 -31.14
CA ILE A 140 0.83 -3.71 -31.59
C ILE A 140 0.90 -4.35 -32.99
N GLU A 141 0.65 -5.65 -33.09
CA GLU A 141 0.42 -6.29 -34.40
C GLU A 141 -0.92 -5.79 -34.95
N VAL A 142 -0.88 -4.67 -35.68
CA VAL A 142 -2.01 -4.23 -36.49
C VAL A 142 -2.09 -5.20 -37.67
N ARG A 143 -3.16 -5.99 -37.75
CA ARG A 143 -3.46 -6.81 -38.92
C ARG A 143 -3.81 -5.87 -40.07
N ASP A 144 -2.86 -5.62 -40.96
CA ASP A 144 -3.11 -4.87 -42.20
C ASP A 144 -4.19 -5.57 -43.03
N GLY A 145 -5.24 -4.82 -43.37
CA GLY A 145 -6.28 -5.18 -44.32
C GLY A 145 -7.65 -5.42 -43.69
N ILE A 146 -8.53 -4.40 -43.70
CA ILE A 146 -9.51 -4.12 -44.77
C ILE A 146 -9.70 -2.61 -44.89
#